data_AF-A0A1S8WGK7-F1
#
_entry.id   AF-A0A1S8WGK7-F1
#
_cell.length_a   1.000
_cell.length_b   1.000
_cell.length_c   1.000
_cell.angle_alpha   90.00
_cell.angle_beta   90.00
_cell.angle_gamma   90.00
#
_symmetry.space_group_name_H-M   'P 1'
#
loop_
_entity.id
_entity.type
_entity.pdbx_description
1 polymer ?
#
loop_
_entity_poly.entity_id
_entity_poly.type
_entity_poly.pdbx_seq_one_letter_code
_entity_poly.pdbx_strand_id
1 'polypeptide(L)'
;MPSGFSSLSIYYEQAAAGTTNYACYAIGKDVQSMKAVVGEEALSPEDLLYLEFLTKFEKNFITQGAYENRSVFDSLDIGWELLRIFPKELLKRIPEKILDKYYPR
;
A
#
# COMPACT_ATOMS: atom_id res chain seq x y z
N MET A 1 -8.16 -28.30 18.76
CA MET A 1 -6.97 -27.89 17.99
C MET A 1 -7.43 -27.48 16.59
N PRO A 2 -7.22 -26.25 16.12
CA PRO A 2 -7.35 -25.92 14.70
C PRO A 2 -5.98 -25.42 14.18
N SER A 3 -5.12 -26.32 13.70
CA SER A 3 -3.69 -26.02 13.50
C SER A 3 -3.19 -26.24 12.07
N GLY A 4 -3.95 -25.81 11.06
CA GLY A 4 -3.48 -25.85 9.66
C GLY A 4 -4.10 -24.79 8.74
N PHE A 5 -5.42 -24.60 8.80
CA PHE A 5 -6.12 -23.64 7.92
C PHE A 5 -5.84 -22.17 8.23
N SER A 6 -5.59 -21.84 9.50
CA SER A 6 -5.32 -20.47 9.94
C SER A 6 -4.00 -19.93 9.39
N SER A 7 -2.99 -20.78 9.23
CA SER A 7 -1.65 -20.34 8.81
C SER A 7 -1.60 -20.01 7.32
N LEU A 8 -2.31 -20.75 6.47
CA LEU A 8 -2.38 -20.44 5.03
C LEU A 8 -3.17 -19.17 4.74
N SER A 9 -4.24 -18.89 5.49
CA SER A 9 -5.02 -17.66 5.35
C SER A 9 -4.20 -16.42 5.66
N ILE A 10 -3.42 -16.42 6.74
CA ILE A 10 -2.58 -15.27 7.11
C ILE A 10 -1.48 -15.00 6.08
N TYR A 11 -0.85 -16.03 5.51
CA TYR A 11 0.14 -15.84 4.44
C TYR A 11 -0.50 -15.27 3.17
N TYR A 12 -1.71 -15.70 2.85
CA TYR A 12 -2.46 -15.16 1.71
C TYR A 12 -2.88 -13.70 1.93
N GLU A 13 -3.35 -13.36 3.14
CA GLU A 13 -3.68 -11.98 3.54
C GLU A 13 -2.45 -11.05 3.43
N GLN A 14 -1.29 -11.51 3.94
CA GLN A 14 -0.03 -10.77 3.87
C GLN A 14 0.47 -10.61 2.43
N ALA A 15 0.40 -11.68 1.62
CA ALA A 15 0.81 -11.64 0.22
C ALA A 15 -0.09 -10.71 -0.61
N ALA A 16 -1.40 -10.72 -0.36
CA ALA A 16 -2.34 -9.82 -1.03
C ALA A 16 -2.07 -8.33 -0.70
N ALA A 17 -1.79 -8.02 0.57
CA ALA A 17 -1.43 -6.65 0.97
C ALA A 17 -0.08 -6.22 0.37
N GLY A 18 0.94 -7.10 0.39
CA GLY A 18 2.25 -6.82 -0.19
C GLY A 18 2.20 -6.59 -1.71
N THR A 19 1.50 -7.45 -2.44
CA THR A 19 1.32 -7.30 -3.90
C THR A 19 0.51 -6.06 -4.26
N THR A 20 -0.50 -5.71 -3.46
CA THR A 20 -1.28 -4.47 -3.68
C THR A 20 -0.44 -3.22 -3.43
N ASN A 21 0.35 -3.17 -2.36
CA ASN A 21 1.26 -2.07 -2.10
C ASN A 21 2.27 -1.87 -3.23
N TYR A 22 2.85 -2.96 -3.74
CA TYR A 22 3.77 -2.91 -4.87
C TYR A 22 3.07 -2.40 -6.16
N ALA A 23 1.83 -2.83 -6.40
CA ALA A 23 1.05 -2.34 -7.53
C ALA A 23 0.75 -0.84 -7.44
N CYS A 24 0.36 -0.34 -6.26
CA CYS A 24 0.16 1.09 -6.01
C CYS A 24 1.45 1.89 -6.20
N TYR A 25 2.59 1.34 -5.78
CA TYR A 25 3.89 1.95 -5.98
C TYR A 25 4.26 2.06 -7.47
N ALA A 26 4.06 0.99 -8.25
CA ALA A 26 4.31 0.99 -9.69
C ALA A 26 3.46 2.05 -10.41
N ILE A 27 2.16 2.11 -10.10
CA ILE A 27 1.25 3.14 -10.64
C ILE A 27 1.73 4.53 -10.23
N GLY A 28 2.09 4.74 -8.96
CA GLY A 28 2.62 6.01 -8.49
C GLY A 28 3.88 6.46 -9.24
N LYS A 29 4.79 5.54 -9.59
CA LYS A 29 5.97 5.84 -10.41
C LYS A 29 5.62 6.22 -11.85
N ASP A 30 4.66 5.55 -12.45
CA ASP A 30 4.17 5.90 -13.79
C ASP A 30 3.52 7.29 -13.77
N VAL A 31 2.70 7.56 -12.74
CA VAL A 31 2.07 8.86 -12.53
C VAL A 31 3.10 9.96 -12.26
N GLN A 32 4.17 9.68 -11.50
CA GLN A 32 5.29 10.61 -11.29
C GLN A 32 5.99 10.96 -12.61
N SER A 33 6.18 9.95 -13.46
CA SER A 33 6.76 10.15 -14.79
C SER A 33 5.81 10.94 -15.68
N MET A 34 4.50 10.66 -15.66
CA MET A 34 3.50 11.46 -16.35
C MET A 34 3.48 12.90 -15.86
N LYS A 35 3.50 13.14 -14.54
CA LYS A 35 3.58 14.49 -13.97
C LYS A 35 4.77 15.28 -14.48
N ALA A 36 5.94 14.63 -14.60
CA ALA A 36 7.13 15.28 -15.14
C ALA A 36 7.01 15.66 -16.64
N VAL A 37 6.15 14.96 -17.40
CA VAL A 37 5.95 15.17 -18.83
C VAL A 37 4.80 16.14 -19.14
N VAL A 38 3.62 15.93 -18.55
CA VAL A 38 2.40 16.71 -18.84
C VAL A 38 2.11 17.84 -17.84
N GLY A 39 2.82 17.87 -16.70
CA GLY A 39 2.62 18.87 -15.65
C GLY A 39 1.49 18.53 -14.67
N GLU A 40 1.52 19.14 -13.47
CA GLU A 40 0.60 18.85 -12.36
C GLU A 40 -0.88 19.10 -12.69
N GLU A 41 -1.14 20.00 -13.61
CA GLU A 41 -2.49 20.45 -13.99
C GLU A 41 -3.26 19.43 -14.84
N ALA A 42 -2.56 18.47 -15.45
CA ALA A 42 -3.15 17.42 -16.28
C ALA A 42 -3.49 16.14 -15.48
N LEU A 43 -3.16 16.08 -14.19
CA LEU A 43 -3.37 14.89 -13.37
C LEU A 43 -4.79 14.85 -12.79
N SER A 44 -5.32 13.63 -12.72
CA SER A 44 -6.60 13.38 -12.07
C SER A 44 -6.46 13.44 -10.55
N PRO A 45 -7.55 13.67 -9.80
CA PRO A 45 -7.53 13.60 -8.33
C PRO A 45 -6.98 12.26 -7.81
N GLU A 46 -7.26 11.16 -8.52
CA GLU A 46 -6.73 9.84 -8.19
C GLU A 46 -5.21 9.76 -8.36
N ASP A 47 -4.67 10.35 -9.42
CA ASP A 47 -3.24 10.40 -9.69
C ASP A 47 -2.49 11.17 -8.59
N LEU A 48 -3.07 12.26 -8.09
CA LEU A 48 -2.51 13.01 -6.95
C LEU A 48 -2.43 12.14 -5.69
N LEU A 49 -3.42 11.28 -5.44
CA LEU A 49 -3.37 10.31 -4.33
C LEU A 49 -2.25 9.29 -4.53
N TYR A 50 -2.03 8.79 -5.74
CA TYR A 50 -0.91 7.88 -6.04
C TYR A 50 0.46 8.55 -5.84
N LEU A 51 0.59 9.83 -6.17
CA LEU A 51 1.81 10.60 -5.93
C LEU A 51 2.07 10.82 -4.44
N GLU A 52 1.02 11.13 -3.66
CA GLU A 52 1.12 11.27 -2.22
C GLU A 52 1.49 9.94 -1.57
N PHE A 53 0.84 8.85 -1.99
CA PHE A 53 1.17 7.49 -1.57
C PHE A 53 2.64 7.17 -1.88
N LEU A 54 3.10 7.41 -3.11
CA LEU A 54 4.48 7.15 -3.52
C LEU A 54 5.48 7.89 -2.63
N THR A 55 5.25 9.18 -2.40
CA THR A 55 6.15 10.02 -1.60
C THR A 55 6.22 9.52 -0.16
N LYS A 56 5.08 9.19 0.44
CA LYS A 56 5.03 8.64 1.80
C LYS A 56 5.59 7.22 1.86
N PHE A 57 5.42 6.41 0.82
CA PHE A 57 6.00 5.07 0.73
C PHE A 57 7.54 5.14 0.65
N GLU A 58 8.11 5.97 -0.20
CA GLU A 58 9.57 6.14 -0.26
C GLU A 58 10.12 6.65 1.08
N LYS A 59 9.43 7.60 1.73
CA LYS A 59 9.88 8.22 2.98
C LYS A 59 9.66 7.37 4.24
N ASN A 60 8.60 6.57 4.30
CA ASN A 60 8.26 5.81 5.51
C ASN A 60 8.57 4.31 5.34
N PHE A 61 8.40 3.77 4.13
CA PHE A 61 8.61 2.35 3.85
C PHE A 61 10.04 2.04 3.42
N ILE A 62 10.64 2.83 2.50
CA ILE A 62 11.99 2.57 1.98
C ILE A 62 13.08 3.13 2.90
N THR A 63 12.93 4.35 3.40
CA THR A 63 13.88 4.91 4.38
C THR A 63 13.70 4.23 5.74
N GLN A 64 14.53 3.23 5.98
CA GLN A 64 14.82 2.69 7.31
C GLN A 64 16.17 3.23 7.79
N GLY A 65 16.24 3.56 9.08
CA GLY A 65 17.53 3.84 9.71
C GLY A 65 18.42 2.60 9.61
N ALA A 66 19.74 2.78 9.45
CA ALA A 66 20.70 1.68 9.38
C ALA A 66 20.69 0.73 10.62
N TYR A 67 20.01 1.14 11.70
CA TYR A 67 19.86 0.41 12.96
C TYR A 67 18.41 -0.01 13.23
N GLU A 68 17.50 0.21 12.29
CA GLU A 68 16.07 -0.02 12.45
C GLU A 68 15.73 -1.42 11.94
N ASN A 69 15.62 -2.38 12.86
CA ASN A 69 15.26 -3.75 12.51
C ASN A 69 13.74 -3.86 12.42
N ARG A 70 13.17 -3.57 11.25
CA ARG A 70 11.72 -3.61 11.03
C ARG A 70 11.26 -5.03 10.71
N SER A 71 10.26 -5.52 11.43
CA SER A 71 9.67 -6.82 11.11
C SER A 71 8.77 -6.73 9.86
N VAL A 72 8.44 -7.89 9.30
CA VAL A 72 7.46 -7.99 8.20
C VAL A 72 6.11 -7.42 8.62
N PHE A 73 5.72 -7.58 9.90
CA PHE A 73 4.47 -7.05 10.45
C PHE A 73 4.46 -5.53 10.53
N ASP A 74 5.55 -4.91 11.01
CA ASP A 74 5.67 -3.45 11.09
C ASP A 74 5.64 -2.82 9.68
N SER A 75 6.27 -3.47 8.70
CA SER A 75 6.21 -3.05 7.30
C SER A 75 4.79 -3.14 6.74
N LEU A 76 4.06 -4.22 7.06
CA LEU A 76 2.66 -4.37 6.71
C LEU A 76 1.77 -3.29 7.32
N ASP A 77 1.98 -2.94 8.59
CA ASP A 77 1.23 -1.88 9.28
C ASP A 77 1.43 -0.51 8.61
N ILE A 78 2.68 -0.17 8.23
CA ILE A 78 2.98 1.03 7.45
C ILE A 78 2.31 0.97 6.08
N GLY A 79 2.34 -0.18 5.41
CA GLY A 79 1.63 -0.39 4.16
C GLY A 79 0.12 -0.10 4.29
N TRP A 80 -0.51 -0.56 5.36
CA TRP A 80 -1.92 -0.29 5.65
C TRP A 80 -2.19 1.18 6.00
N GLU A 81 -1.29 1.86 6.71
CA GLU A 81 -1.34 3.32 6.90
C GLU A 81 -1.32 4.08 5.56
N LEU A 82 -0.48 3.64 4.63
CA LEU A 82 -0.39 4.26 3.31
C LEU A 82 -1.62 3.97 2.45
N LEU A 83 -2.18 2.76 2.53
CA LEU A 83 -3.42 2.41 1.82
C LEU A 83 -4.63 3.23 2.28
N ARG A 84 -4.63 3.77 3.51
CA ARG A 84 -5.68 4.68 4.02
C ARG A 84 -5.75 6.03 3.31
N ILE A 85 -4.72 6.40 2.53
CA ILE A 85 -4.74 7.59 1.66
C ILE A 85 -5.80 7.41 0.56
N PHE A 86 -5.99 6.18 0.09
CA PHE A 86 -6.97 5.88 -0.92
C PHE A 86 -8.36 5.65 -0.31
N PRO A 87 -9.43 6.13 -0.94
CA PRO A 87 -10.77 5.74 -0.56
C PRO A 87 -10.96 4.23 -0.77
N LYS A 88 -11.73 3.60 0.11
CA LYS A 88 -12.14 2.19 0.03
C LYS A 88 -12.62 1.77 -1.37
N GLU A 89 -13.20 2.69 -2.12
CA GLU A 89 -13.69 2.49 -3.48
C GLU A 89 -12.57 2.22 -4.50
N LEU A 90 -11.35 2.73 -4.27
CA LEU A 90 -10.18 2.49 -5.13
C LEU A 90 -9.47 1.17 -4.78
N LEU A 91 -9.67 0.65 -3.57
CA LEU A 91 -9.02 -0.56 -3.07
C LEU A 91 -9.76 -1.85 -3.47
N LYS A 92 -10.36 -1.90 -4.66
CA LYS A 92 -11.13 -3.07 -5.16
C LYS A 92 -10.29 -4.34 -5.35
N ARG A 93 -8.96 -4.20 -5.40
CA ARG A 93 -8.01 -5.31 -5.51
C ARG A 93 -7.87 -6.09 -4.21
N ILE A 94 -8.17 -5.46 -3.07
CA ILE A 94 -8.10 -6.12 -1.76
C ILE A 94 -9.49 -6.72 -1.49
N PRO A 95 -9.57 -8.01 -1.09
CA PRO A 95 -10.82 -8.60 -0.65
C PRO A 95 -11.46 -7.76 0.46
N GLU A 96 -12.75 -7.46 0.34
CA GLU A 96 -13.50 -6.62 1.29
C GLU A 96 -13.37 -7.13 2.74
N LYS A 97 -13.30 -8.46 2.93
CA LYS A 97 -13.04 -9.09 4.23
C LYS A 97 -11.72 -8.68 4.89
N ILE A 98 -10.67 -8.44 4.10
CA ILE A 98 -9.37 -7.99 4.60
C ILE A 98 -9.43 -6.48 4.81
N LEU A 99 -10.10 -5.77 3.90
CA LEU A 99 -10.28 -4.33 3.98
C LEU A 99 -11.03 -3.93 5.26
N ASP A 100 -12.18 -4.54 5.56
CA ASP A 100 -12.94 -4.32 6.79
C ASP A 100 -12.14 -4.65 8.06
N LYS A 101 -11.15 -5.54 7.98
CA LYS A 101 -10.34 -5.98 9.12
C LYS A 101 -9.18 -5.03 9.42
N TYR A 102 -8.60 -4.40 8.39
CA TYR A 102 -7.37 -3.61 8.51
C TYR A 102 -7.52 -2.12 8.17
N TYR A 103 -8.59 -1.73 7.48
CA TYR A 103 -8.87 -0.33 7.09
C TYR A 103 -9.48 0.56 8.21
N PRO A 104 -10.37 0.10 9.11
CA PRO A 104 -11.03 0.98 10.08
C PRO A 104 -10.19 1.33 11.34
N ARG A 105 -8.89 1.06 11.35
CA ARG A 105 -8.02 1.35 12.50
C ARG A 105 -7.53 2.79 12.54
#